data_AF-A0A2H9LBQ7-F1
#
_entry.id   AF-A0A2H9LBQ7-F1
#
_cell.length_a   1.000
_cell.length_b   1.000
_cell.length_c   1.000
_cell.angle_alpha   90.00
_cell.angle_beta   90.00
_cell.angle_gamma   90.00
#
_symmetry.space_group_name_H-M   'P 1'
#
loop_
_entity.id
_entity.type
_entity.pdbx_description
1 polymer ?
#
loop_
_entity_poly.entity_id
_entity_poly.type
_entity_poly.pdbx_seq_one_letter_code
_entity_poly.pdbx_strand_id
1 'polypeptide(L)'
;MQVKDLKAKMAVDEITLEIVSKGEVRKFANERSSGKICNCAAKDDTGEISLTLWNDDVDKVEEGSKVKIEKGWVSEYNGNLQVSAGKFGILTIL
;
A
#
# COMPACT_ATOMS: atom_id res chain seq x y z
N MET A 1 -1.17 9.91 10.00
CA MET A 1 -0.32 9.00 10.81
C MET A 1 1.07 8.90 10.19
N GLN A 2 2.09 8.52 10.96
CA GLN A 2 3.47 8.35 10.49
C GLN A 2 3.87 6.87 10.46
N VAL A 3 4.77 6.49 9.54
CA VAL A 3 5.24 5.10 9.37
C VAL A 3 5.85 4.53 10.65
N LYS A 4 6.63 5.32 11.39
CA LYS A 4 7.26 4.87 12.66
C LYS A 4 6.27 4.42 13.73
N ASP A 5 5.04 4.93 13.69
CA ASP A 5 3.99 4.64 14.67
C ASP A 5 3.07 3.49 14.20
N LEU A 6 3.26 3.01 12.96
CA LEU A 6 2.49 1.90 12.42
C LEU A 6 2.92 0.58 13.07
N LYS A 7 1.92 -0.24 13.38
CA LYS A 7 2.10 -1.60 13.87
C LYS A 7 1.32 -2.56 13.01
N ALA A 8 1.77 -3.81 12.98
CA ALA A 8 1.04 -4.90 12.35
C ALA A 8 -0.41 -4.97 12.88
N LYS A 9 -1.36 -5.29 11.99
CA LYS A 9 -2.78 -5.48 12.30
C LYS A 9 -3.45 -4.20 12.86
N MET A 10 -3.07 -3.04 12.30
CA MET A 10 -3.59 -1.74 12.70
C MET A 10 -4.33 -1.08 11.52
N ALA A 11 -5.47 -0.45 11.83
CA ALA A 11 -6.16 0.41 10.89
C ALA A 11 -5.49 1.79 10.83
N VAL A 12 -5.45 2.37 9.64
CA VAL A 12 -4.86 3.68 9.39
C VAL A 12 -5.94 4.58 8.83
N ASP A 13 -6.33 5.60 9.57
CA ASP A 13 -7.33 6.57 9.08
C ASP A 13 -6.81 7.32 7.85
N GLU A 14 -5.58 7.82 7.93
CA GLU A 14 -4.94 8.59 6.87
C GLU A 14 -3.41 8.50 6.96
N ILE A 15 -2.75 8.18 5.84
CA ILE A 15 -1.30 8.22 5.69
C ILE A 15 -0.91 8.71 4.29
N THR A 16 0.15 9.50 4.22
CA THR A 16 0.76 9.91 2.96
C THR A 16 2.09 9.18 2.81
N LEU A 17 2.35 8.66 1.62
CA LEU A 17 3.55 7.90 1.30
C LEU A 17 4.06 8.31 -0.08
N GLU A 18 5.37 8.36 -0.25
CA GLU A 18 6.04 8.56 -1.53
C GLU A 18 6.52 7.23 -2.08
N ILE A 19 6.16 6.90 -3.32
CA ILE A 19 6.59 5.65 -3.95
C ILE A 19 8.06 5.78 -4.34
N VAL A 20 8.90 4.93 -3.76
CA VAL A 20 10.33 4.87 -4.05
C VAL A 20 10.57 3.97 -5.26
N SER A 21 9.93 2.80 -5.26
CA SER A 21 10.05 1.87 -6.38
C SER A 21 8.86 0.93 -6.46
N LYS A 22 8.52 0.53 -7.68
CA LYS A 22 7.41 -0.36 -7.97
C LYS A 22 7.93 -1.78 -8.15
N GLY A 23 7.48 -2.69 -7.29
CA GLY A 23 7.85 -4.09 -7.38
C GLY A 23 6.99 -4.87 -8.36
N GLU A 24 7.05 -6.19 -8.27
CA GLU A 24 6.39 -7.08 -9.22
C GLU A 24 4.86 -7.07 -9.06
N VAL A 25 4.16 -7.01 -10.19
CA VAL A 25 2.70 -7.15 -10.26
C VAL A 25 2.34 -8.64 -10.21
N ARG A 26 1.80 -9.10 -9.08
CA ARG A 26 1.23 -10.43 -8.93
C ARG A 26 -0.24 -10.42 -9.31
N LYS A 27 -0.67 -11.37 -10.14
CA LYS A 27 -2.10 -11.57 -10.42
C LYS A 27 -2.64 -12.61 -9.45
N PHE A 28 -3.73 -12.29 -8.76
CA PHE A 28 -4.46 -13.28 -7.97
C PHE A 28 -5.71 -13.68 -8.74
N ALA A 29 -6.00 -14.97 -8.78
CA ALA A 29 -7.21 -15.51 -9.40
C ALA A 29 -7.83 -16.51 -8.42
N ASN A 30 -9.02 -16.17 -7.93
CA ASN A 30 -9.86 -17.03 -7.10
C ASN A 30 -11.13 -17.38 -7.88
N GLU A 31 -11.83 -18.45 -7.50
CA GLU A 31 -13.08 -18.92 -8.15
C GLU A 31 -14.18 -17.85 -8.28
N ARG A 32 -14.15 -16.79 -7.46
CA ARG A 32 -15.12 -15.68 -7.50
C ARG A 32 -14.57 -14.36 -8.02
N SER A 33 -13.25 -14.19 -8.11
CA SER A 33 -12.66 -12.89 -8.49
C SER A 33 -11.21 -13.04 -8.92
N SER A 34 -10.85 -12.33 -9.99
CA SER A 34 -9.47 -12.17 -10.42
C SER A 34 -9.08 -10.71 -10.30
N GLY A 35 -7.83 -10.46 -9.94
CA GLY A 35 -7.32 -9.12 -9.75
C GLY A 35 -5.81 -9.07 -9.81
N LYS A 36 -5.29 -7.85 -9.69
CA LYS A 36 -3.85 -7.58 -9.63
C LYS A 36 -3.49 -7.11 -8.23
N ILE A 37 -2.31 -7.47 -7.79
CA ILE A 37 -1.62 -6.97 -6.60
C ILE A 37 -0.26 -6.50 -7.06
N CYS A 38 0.24 -5.42 -6.49
CA CYS A 38 1.62 -5.02 -6.68
C CYS A 38 2.18 -4.51 -5.37
N ASN A 39 3.33 -5.05 -4.98
CA ASN A 39 4.06 -4.57 -3.80
C ASN A 39 5.06 -3.53 -4.26
N CYS A 40 4.92 -2.31 -3.76
CA CYS A 40 5.82 -1.19 -4.02
C CYS A 40 6.57 -0.83 -2.75
N ALA A 41 7.79 -0.34 -2.87
CA ALA A 41 8.49 0.33 -1.79
C ALA A 41 7.97 1.76 -1.71
N ALA A 42 7.47 2.15 -0.54
CA ALA A 42 7.03 3.49 -0.27
C ALA A 42 7.72 4.02 0.99
N LYS A 43 7.90 5.33 1.08
CA LYS A 43 8.53 5.96 2.23
C LYS A 43 7.74 7.18 2.68
N ASP A 44 7.91 7.53 3.92
CA ASP A 44 7.41 8.75 4.53
C ASP A 44 8.58 9.49 5.18
N ASP A 45 8.32 10.68 5.72
CA ASP A 45 9.28 11.46 6.51
C ASP A 45 9.86 10.69 7.73
N THR A 46 9.20 9.60 8.13
CA THR A 46 9.57 8.82 9.32
C THR A 46 10.21 7.48 9.06
N GLY A 47 10.15 6.95 7.83
CA GLY A 47 10.70 5.64 7.52
C GLY A 47 10.16 5.05 6.22
N GLU A 48 10.59 3.83 5.93
CA GLU A 48 10.23 3.09 4.72
C GLU A 48 9.26 1.94 5.04
N ILE A 49 8.27 1.71 4.18
CA ILE A 49 7.25 0.67 4.30
C ILE A 49 6.88 0.08 2.94
N SER A 50 6.45 -1.18 2.92
CA SER A 50 5.92 -1.77 1.69
C SER A 50 4.46 -1.34 1.48
N LEU A 51 4.11 -0.82 0.31
CA LEU A 51 2.74 -0.52 -0.08
C LEU A 51 2.21 -1.62 -0.99
N THR A 52 1.07 -2.22 -0.63
CA THR A 52 0.36 -3.17 -1.49
C THR A 52 -0.78 -2.45 -2.22
N LEU A 53 -0.62 -2.32 -3.54
CA LEU A 53 -1.60 -1.78 -4.46
C LEU A 53 -2.50 -2.89 -4.98
N TRP A 54 -3.77 -2.57 -5.22
CA TRP A 54 -4.78 -3.52 -5.67
C TRP A 54 -5.41 -3.07 -6.98
N ASN A 55 -5.63 -4.02 -7.89
CA ASN A 55 -6.33 -3.84 -9.16
C ASN A 55 -5.84 -2.62 -9.95
N ASP A 56 -6.70 -1.61 -10.06
CA ASP A 56 -6.48 -0.40 -10.85
C ASP A 56 -5.44 0.54 -10.21
N ASP A 57 -5.29 0.49 -8.87
CA ASP A 57 -4.28 1.29 -8.17
C ASP A 57 -2.87 0.91 -8.61
N VAL A 58 -2.67 -0.36 -8.99
CA VAL A 58 -1.41 -0.84 -9.56
C VAL A 58 -1.08 -0.09 -10.84
N ASP A 59 -2.06 0.16 -11.70
CA ASP A 59 -1.83 0.81 -13.00
C ASP A 59 -1.76 2.35 -12.84
N LYS A 60 -2.43 2.93 -11.83
CA LYS A 60 -2.42 4.38 -11.56
C LYS A 60 -1.14 4.87 -10.86
N VAL A 61 -0.58 4.07 -9.98
CA VAL A 61 0.56 4.48 -9.15
C VAL A 61 1.87 4.19 -9.87
N GLU A 62 2.72 5.21 -9.93
CA GLU A 62 4.05 5.17 -10.56
C GLU A 62 5.16 5.50 -9.55
N GLU A 63 6.39 5.17 -9.92
CA GLU A 63 7.58 5.45 -9.13
C GLU A 63 7.81 6.97 -9.03
N GLY A 64 8.06 7.48 -7.82
CA GLY A 64 8.19 8.90 -7.53
C GLY A 64 6.87 9.63 -7.26
N SER A 65 5.71 8.99 -7.47
CA SER A 65 4.42 9.58 -7.15
C SER A 65 4.17 9.61 -5.65
N LYS A 66 3.50 10.65 -5.17
CA LYS A 66 2.98 10.70 -3.80
C LYS A 66 1.57 10.15 -3.77
N VAL A 67 1.32 9.25 -2.83
CA VAL A 67 0.01 8.64 -2.63
C VAL A 67 -0.47 8.89 -1.23
N LYS A 68 -1.76 9.16 -1.11
CA LYS A 68 -2.48 9.30 0.14
C LYS A 68 -3.43 8.12 0.27
N ILE A 69 -3.34 7.41 1.38
CA ILE A 69 -4.18 6.26 1.70
C ILE A 69 -5.06 6.64 2.87
N GLU A 70 -6.37 6.52 2.65
CA GLU A 70 -7.40 6.73 3.66
C GLU A 70 -8.03 5.39 4.02
N LYS A 71 -8.34 5.16 5.30
CA LYS A 71 -8.88 3.88 5.82
C LYS A 71 -8.06 2.66 5.40
N GLY A 72 -6.75 2.82 5.39
CA GLY A 72 -5.79 1.77 5.09
C GLY A 72 -5.68 0.74 6.21
N TRP A 73 -4.95 -0.33 5.92
CA TRP A 73 -4.66 -1.42 6.84
C TRP A 73 -3.19 -1.79 6.77
N VAL A 74 -2.54 -1.83 7.94
CA VAL A 74 -1.16 -2.31 8.09
C VAL A 74 -1.21 -3.79 8.42
N SER A 75 -0.57 -4.59 7.58
CA SER A 75 -0.28 -5.99 7.82
C SER A 75 1.23 -6.19 7.98
N GLU A 76 1.63 -7.30 8.57
CA GLU A 76 3.03 -7.69 8.65
C GLU A 76 3.18 -9.05 7.99
N TYR A 77 4.19 -9.17 7.13
CA TYR A 77 4.51 -10.41 6.46
C TYR A 77 6.01 -10.67 6.55
N ASN A 78 6.38 -11.81 7.16
CA ASN A 78 7.77 -12.19 7.41
C ASN A 78 8.61 -11.09 8.12
N GLY A 79 8.00 -10.35 9.06
CA GLY A 79 8.66 -9.27 9.79
C GLY A 79 8.72 -7.93 9.06
N ASN A 80 8.25 -7.86 7.82
CA ASN A 80 8.16 -6.61 7.07
C ASN A 80 6.74 -6.03 7.17
N LEU A 81 6.65 -4.78 7.60
CA LEU A 81 5.39 -4.03 7.62
C LEU A 81 4.98 -3.70 6.19
N GLN A 82 3.69 -3.89 5.91
CA GLN A 82 3.08 -3.59 4.63
C GLN A 82 1.76 -2.85 4.87
N VAL A 83 1.58 -1.70 4.22
CA VAL A 83 0.29 -1.00 4.24
C VAL A 83 -0.46 -1.29 2.94
N SER A 84 -1.77 -1.27 3.02
CA SER A 84 -2.66 -1.40 1.86
C SER A 84 -3.91 -0.55 2.07
N ALA A 85 -4.58 -0.14 1.01
CA ALA A 85 -5.90 0.49 1.14
C ALA A 85 -6.95 -0.50 1.68
N GLY A 86 -6.75 -1.81 1.55
CA GLY A 86 -7.71 -2.82 1.99
C GLY A 86 -9.04 -2.72 1.23
N LYS A 87 -10.13 -3.26 1.80
CA LYS A 87 -11.44 -3.32 1.12
C LYS A 87 -12.22 -1.99 1.15
N PHE A 88 -11.95 -1.14 2.13
CA PHE A 88 -12.69 0.12 2.35
C PHE A 88 -11.81 1.36 2.24
N GLY A 89 -10.51 1.20 2.00
CA GLY A 89 -9.62 2.33 1.85
C GLY A 89 -9.63 2.90 0.46
N ILE A 90 -9.25 4.16 0.40
CA ILE A 90 -9.19 4.98 -0.80
C ILE A 90 -7.73 5.36 -0.99
N LEU A 91 -7.20 5.11 -2.18
CA LEU A 91 -5.89 5.58 -2.59
C LEU A 91 -6.08 6.78 -3.52
N THR A 92 -5.48 7.89 -3.14
CA THR A 92 -5.48 9.14 -3.91
C THR A 92 -4.05 9.50 -4.26
N ILE A 93 -3.76 9.73 -5.53
CA ILE A 93 -2.44 10.21 -5.98
C ILE A 93 -2.45 11.74 -5.84
N LEU A 94 -1.37 12.30 -5.28
CA LEU A 94 -1.16 13.73 -5.06
C LEU A 94 -0.28 14.35 -6.15
#